data_AF-A0A096NV14-F1
#
_entry.id   AF-A0A096NV14-F1
#
_cell.length_a   1.000
_cell.length_b   1.000
_cell.length_c   1.000
_cell.angle_alpha   90.00
_cell.angle_beta   90.00
_cell.angle_gamma   90.00
#
_symmetry.space_group_name_H-M   'P 1'
#
loop_
_entity.id
_entity.type
_entity.pdbx_description
1 polymer ?
#
loop_
_entity_poly.entity_id
_entity_poly.type
_entity_poly.pdbx_seq_one_letter_code
_entity_poly.pdbx_strand_id
1 'polypeptide(L)' 'MKLLLLLLTVTLLLAQVTPVTKCWGKSGRCRTTCKKREVYYILCKTEAKCCVDPKYVPVRSKLTDTNTSLESTSAV' A
#
# COMPACT_ATOMS: atom_id res chain seq x y z
N MET A 1 -23.54 20.44 30.03
CA MET A 1 -22.61 21.07 29.06
C MET A 1 -21.19 20.52 29.08
N LYS A 2 -20.62 20.13 30.23
CA LYS A 2 -19.23 19.62 30.34
C LYS A 2 -18.98 18.30 29.60
N LEU A 3 -19.97 17.40 29.58
CA LEU A 3 -19.85 16.07 28.96
C LEU A 3 -19.68 16.15 27.43
N LEU A 4 -20.41 17.08 26.79
CA LEU A 4 -20.33 17.31 25.34
C LEU A 4 -18.93 17.79 24.91
N LEU A 5 -18.32 18.67 25.72
CA LEU A 5 -16.96 19.16 25.48
C LEU A 5 -15.93 18.04 25.58
N LEU A 6 -16.09 17.13 26.55
CA LEU A 6 -15.20 15.96 26.70
C LEU A 6 -15.33 14.98 25.52
N LEU A 7 -16.55 14.74 25.04
CA LEU A 7 -16.79 13.89 23.86
C LEU A 7 -16.14 14.47 22.60
N LEU A 8 -16.24 15.79 22.40
CA LEU A 8 -15.66 16.51 21.27
C LEU A 8 -14.13 16.46 21.26
N THR A 9 -13.48 16.64 22.40
CA THR A 9 -12.02 16.59 22.48
C THR A 9 -11.49 15.19 22.20
N VAL A 10 -12.15 14.15 22.71
CA VAL A 10 -11.77 12.74 22.47
C VAL A 10 -11.91 12.38 20.98
N THR A 11 -13.03 12.75 20.34
CA THR A 11 -13.22 12.49 18.90
C THR A 11 -12.24 13.26 18.03
N LEU A 12 -11.94 14.51 18.39
CA LEU A 12 -10.98 15.32 17.65
C LEU A 12 -9.57 14.74 17.76
N LEU A 13 -9.14 14.26 18.94
CA LEU A 13 -7.85 13.59 19.13
C LEU A 13 -7.74 12.33 18.25
N LEU A 14 -8.78 11.49 18.20
CA LEU A 14 -8.81 10.25 17.41
C LEU A 14 -8.70 10.51 15.90
N ALA A 15 -9.28 11.61 15.41
CA ALA A 15 -9.20 11.99 14.00
C ALA A 15 -7.78 12.35 13.53
N GLN A 16 -6.92 12.82 14.45
CA GLN A 16 -5.55 13.25 14.13
C GLN A 16 -4.57 12.07 14.03
N VAL A 17 -4.90 10.92 14.63
CA VAL A 17 -3.95 9.80 14.78
C VAL A 17 -3.71 9.03 13.48
N THR A 18 -4.52 9.24 12.44
CA THR A 18 -4.25 8.62 11.14
C THR A 18 -4.47 9.62 10.01
N PRO A 19 -3.50 10.50 9.70
CA PRO A 19 -3.45 11.10 8.38
C PRO A 19 -3.38 9.94 7.38
N VAL A 20 -4.47 9.73 6.65
CA VAL A 20 -4.52 8.73 5.58
C VAL A 20 -3.70 9.28 4.43
N THR A 21 -2.39 9.08 4.50
CA THR A 21 -1.48 9.45 3.43
C THR A 21 -1.80 8.58 2.22
N LYS A 22 -2.14 9.24 1.12
CA LYS A 22 -2.42 8.58 -0.15
C LYS A 22 -1.10 8.16 -0.79
N CYS A 23 -1.11 7.01 -1.42
CA CYS A 23 0.01 6.48 -2.20
C CYS A 23 -0.52 5.98 -3.55
N TRP A 24 0.35 5.46 -4.41
CA TRP A 24 -0.03 4.87 -5.69
C TRP A 24 -0.92 5.80 -6.55
N GLY A 25 -0.48 7.04 -6.79
CA GLY A 25 -1.24 8.00 -7.61
C GLY A 25 -2.63 8.36 -7.06
N LYS A 26 -2.84 8.29 -5.74
CA LYS A 26 -4.13 8.46 -5.02
C LYS A 26 -5.04 7.24 -5.01
N SER A 27 -4.66 6.15 -5.68
CA SER A 27 -5.41 4.88 -5.71
C SER A 27 -5.09 3.96 -4.52
N GLY A 28 -4.06 4.30 -3.72
CA GLY A 28 -3.67 3.56 -2.51
C GLY A 28 -3.69 4.41 -1.24
N ARG A 29 -3.60 3.74 -0.09
CA ARG A 29 -3.50 4.36 1.24
C ARG A 29 -2.39 3.69 2.05
N CYS A 30 -1.60 4.49 2.76
CA CYS A 30 -0.61 3.98 3.70
C CYS A 30 -1.28 3.48 4.99
N ARG A 31 -0.94 2.26 5.41
CA ARG A 31 -1.45 1.61 6.63
C ARG A 31 -0.38 0.72 7.24
N THR A 32 -0.43 0.47 8.54
CA THR A 32 0.45 -0.52 9.18
C THR A 32 0.18 -1.93 8.61
N THR A 33 -1.11 -2.24 8.40
CA THR A 33 -1.59 -3.51 7.86
C THR A 33 -2.66 -3.26 6.80
N CYS A 34 -2.55 -3.94 5.66
CA CYS A 34 -3.54 -3.86 4.59
C CYS A 34 -4.81 -4.61 4.95
N LYS A 35 -5.94 -4.16 4.38
CA LYS A 35 -7.21 -4.90 4.51
C LYS A 35 -7.13 -6.20 3.70
N LYS A 36 -7.97 -7.19 4.03
CA LYS A 36 -8.03 -8.49 3.34
C LYS A 36 -8.22 -8.41 1.81
N ARG A 37 -8.80 -7.31 1.30
CA ARG A 37 -9.06 -7.08 -0.13
C ARG A 37 -8.08 -6.09 -0.77
N GLU A 38 -7.06 -5.66 -0.04
CA GLU A 38 -6.02 -4.78 -0.55
C GLU A 38 -4.72 -5.59 -0.72
N VAL A 39 -3.90 -5.22 -1.68
CA VAL A 39 -2.56 -5.76 -1.87
C VAL A 39 -1.50 -4.77 -1.40
N TYR A 40 -0.42 -5.31 -0.86
CA TYR A 40 0.78 -4.53 -0.59
C TYR A 40 1.49 -4.21 -1.90
N TYR A 41 1.75 -2.94 -2.16
CA TYR A 41 2.48 -2.50 -3.36
C TYR A 41 3.91 -2.04 -3.05
N ILE A 42 4.07 -1.13 -2.08
CA ILE A 42 5.37 -0.54 -1.69
C ILE A 42 5.31 0.00 -0.26
N LEU A 43 6.45 0.31 0.36
CA LEU A 43 6.49 1.09 1.60
C LEU A 43 6.27 2.58 1.34
N CYS A 44 5.53 3.23 2.23
CA CYS A 44 5.40 4.67 2.30
C CYS A 44 6.62 5.28 3.01
N LYS A 45 6.78 6.62 2.92
CA LYS A 45 7.85 7.35 3.63
C LYS A 45 7.82 7.15 5.16
N THR A 46 6.66 6.82 5.70
CA THR A 46 6.44 6.52 7.12
C THR A 46 6.68 5.05 7.46
N GLU A 47 7.29 4.27 6.56
CA GLU A 47 7.51 2.81 6.68
C GLU A 47 6.23 1.97 6.77
N ALA A 48 5.06 2.60 6.64
CA ALA A 48 3.78 1.92 6.52
C ALA A 48 3.64 1.26 5.14
N LYS A 49 2.80 0.22 5.06
CA LYS A 49 2.46 -0.46 3.80
C LYS A 49 1.54 0.42 2.95
N CYS A 50 1.89 0.65 1.69
CA CYS A 50 0.98 1.19 0.68
C CYS A 50 0.03 0.08 0.24
N CYS A 51 -1.22 0.19 0.66
CA CYS A 51 -2.27 -0.78 0.39
C CYS A 51 -3.13 -0.26 -0.76
N VAL A 52 -3.27 -1.07 -1.81
CA VAL A 52 -3.99 -0.70 -3.05
C VAL A 52 -5.08 -1.74 -3.32
N ASP A 53 -6.23 -1.30 -3.82
CA ASP A 53 -7.25 -2.22 -4.31
C ASP A 53 -6.71 -2.92 -5.58
N PRO A 54 -6.73 -4.27 -5.66
CA PRO A 54 -6.22 -5.03 -6.79
C PRO A 54 -6.73 -4.55 -8.15
N LYS A 55 -7.95 -3.99 -8.23
CA LYS A 55 -8.53 -3.48 -9.49
C LYS A 55 -7.77 -2.30 -10.10
N TYR A 56 -6.95 -1.61 -9.30
CA TYR A 56 -6.12 -0.48 -9.74
C TYR A 56 -4.66 -0.86 -9.92
N VAL A 57 -4.30 -2.12 -9.65
CA VAL A 57 -2.95 -2.63 -9.91
C VAL A 57 -3.01 -3.32 -11.25
N PRO A 58 -2.27 -2.83 -12.27
CA PRO A 58 -2.15 -3.55 -13.52
C PRO A 58 -1.64 -4.95 -13.23
N VAL A 59 -2.37 -5.97 -13.68
CA VAL A 59 -1.85 -7.34 -13.67
C VAL A 59 -0.63 -7.29 -14.59
N ARG A 60 0.58 -7.38 -14.02
CA ARG A 60 1.73 -7.75 -14.85
C ARG A 60 1.35 -9.12 -15.38
N SER A 61 0.94 -9.19 -16.65
CA SER A 61 1.08 -10.42 -17.41
C SER A 61 2.51 -10.84 -17.16
N LYS A 62 2.68 -12.01 -16.57
CA LYS A 62 3.99 -12.61 -16.36
C LYS A 62 4.65 -12.59 -17.74
N LEU A 63 5.51 -11.59 -17.99
CA LEU A 63 6.43 -11.67 -19.12
C LEU A 63 7.18 -12.94 -18.76
N THR A 64 6.82 -13.97 -19.50
CA THR A 64 7.37 -15.28 -19.35
C THR A 64 8.72 -15.14 -19.99
N ASP A 65 9.67 -14.56 -19.24
CA ASP A 65 11.09 -14.71 -19.50
C ASP A 65 11.44 -16.15 -19.13
N THR A 66 10.86 -17.07 -19.90
CA THR A 66 11.41 -18.40 -20.09
C THR A 66 12.69 -18.16 -20.87
N ASN A 67 13.80 -18.57 -20.25
CA ASN A 67 15.15 -18.70 -20.80
C ASN A 67 16.15 -17.59 -20.39
N THR A 68 16.51 -17.57 -19.11
CA THR A 68 17.93 -17.46 -18.76
C THR A 68 18.27 -18.56 -17.76
N SER A 69 18.58 -19.74 -18.30
CA SER A 69 19.38 -20.76 -17.62
C SER A 69 20.20 -21.46 -18.69
N LEU A 70 21.51 -21.18 -18.68
CA LEU A 70 22.62 -21.86 -19.36
C LEU A 70 22.42 -22.22 -20.85
N GLU A 71 23.08 -21.46 -21.73
CA GLU A 71 23.98 -22.04 -22.74
C GLU A 71 24.90 -20.93 -23.28
N SER A 72 26.01 -20.66 -22.60
CA SER A 72 27.17 -20.04 -23.23
C SER A 72 28.13 -21.17 -23.59
N THR A 73 27.83 -21.89 -24.67
CA THR A 73 28.81 -22.77 -25.30
C THR A 73 29.37 -22.06 -26.52
N SER A 74 30.66 -21.76 -26.40
CA SER A 74 31.50 -21.09 -27.37
C SER A 74 31.78 -21.97 -28.59
N ALA A 75 31.81 -21.32 -29.76
CA ALA A 75 32.67 -21.56 -30.92
C ALA A 75 32.75 -22.97 -31.57
N VAL A 76 32.36 -23.02 -32.84
CA VAL A 76 33.16 -23.62 -33.93
C VAL A 76 33.22 -22.62 -35.07
#